data_AF-A0A914I8N9-F1
#
_entry.id   AF-A0A914I8N9-F1
#
_cell.length_a   1.000
_cell.length_b   1.000
_cell.length_c   1.000
_cell.angle_alpha   90.00
_cell.angle_beta   90.00
_cell.angle_gamma   90.00
#
_symmetry.space_group_name_H-M   'P 1'
#
loop_
_entity.id
_entity.type
_entity.pdbx_description
1 polymer ?
#
loop_
_entity_poly.entity_id
_entity_poly.type
_entity_poly.pdbx_seq_one_letter_code
_entity_poly.pdbx_strand_id
1 'polypeptide(L)'
;MGRRRIPMTLMALEDCSYKVLGLSKLRYQATPAQLKTAYRRKVLKYHPDKGQAADTDDTSLRNEAVFACIQKAYEQLGLSEDRQRAFDSVDPQFDDLVPDSVEASNFFASLGPVFERNARQAFF
;
A
#
# COMPACT_ATOMS: atom_id res chain seq x y z
N MET A 1 12.45 3.85 30.64
CA MET A 1 11.87 4.71 29.57
C MET A 1 11.02 3.84 28.65
N GLY A 2 9.72 3.79 28.91
CA GLY A 2 8.78 2.91 28.23
C GLY A 2 8.51 3.39 26.81
N ARG A 3 8.76 2.52 25.82
CA ARG A 3 8.22 2.68 24.47
C ARG A 3 6.71 2.78 24.61
N ARG A 4 6.15 3.98 24.42
CA ARG A 4 4.71 4.20 24.44
C ARG A 4 4.10 3.26 23.41
N ARG A 5 3.39 2.23 23.85
CA ARG A 5 2.57 1.40 22.98
C ARG A 5 1.45 2.30 22.49
N ILE A 6 1.60 2.79 21.27
CA ILE A 6 0.57 3.52 20.56
C ILE A 6 -0.62 2.56 20.46
N PRO A 7 -1.84 2.96 20.85
CA PRO A 7 -3.00 2.07 20.80
C PRO A 7 -3.24 1.61 19.36
N MET A 8 -3.46 0.30 19.19
CA MET A 8 -3.63 -0.44 17.93
C MET A 8 -4.80 0.04 17.06
N THR A 9 -5.52 1.08 17.46
CA THR A 9 -6.79 1.54 16.87
C THR A 9 -6.65 2.68 15.87
N LEU A 10 -5.48 3.30 15.69
CA LEU A 10 -5.29 4.36 14.68
C LEU A 10 -4.30 4.05 13.55
N MET A 11 -3.43 3.03 13.69
CA MET A 11 -2.45 2.66 12.65
C MET A 11 -2.90 1.51 11.74
N ALA A 12 -4.08 0.92 11.96
CA ALA A 12 -4.45 -0.34 11.30
C ALA A 12 -5.20 -0.18 9.95
N LEU A 13 -5.48 1.05 9.50
CA LEU A 13 -6.16 1.27 8.21
C LEU A 13 -5.20 1.69 7.08
N GLU A 14 -4.01 2.18 7.40
CA GLU A 14 -3.01 2.63 6.42
C GLU A 14 -2.15 1.48 5.85
N ASP A 15 -2.09 0.35 6.57
CA ASP A 15 -1.36 -0.86 6.15
C ASP A 15 -2.17 -1.80 5.23
N CYS A 16 -3.39 -1.41 4.86
CA CYS A 16 -4.37 -2.28 4.21
C CYS A 16 -4.28 -2.31 2.68
N SER A 17 -3.49 -1.44 2.03
CA SER A 17 -3.60 -1.24 0.58
C SER A 17 -2.83 -2.29 -0.24
N TYR A 18 -1.50 -2.24 -0.23
CA TYR A 18 -0.68 -3.18 -1.03
C TYR A 18 -0.56 -4.57 -0.43
N LYS A 19 -0.56 -4.69 0.91
CA LYS A 19 -0.42 -5.97 1.62
C LYS A 19 -1.62 -6.88 1.41
N VAL A 20 -2.83 -6.34 1.44
CA VAL A 20 -4.05 -7.15 1.33
C VAL A 20 -4.29 -7.66 -0.09
N LEU A 21 -3.93 -6.86 -1.11
CA LEU A 21 -3.90 -7.30 -2.50
C LEU A 21 -2.75 -8.28 -2.81
N GLY A 22 -1.78 -8.42 -1.90
CA GLY A 22 -0.59 -9.26 -2.10
C GLY A 22 0.40 -8.65 -3.09
N LEU A 23 0.37 -7.33 -3.24
CA LEU A 23 1.22 -6.53 -4.12
C LEU A 23 2.29 -5.75 -3.34
N SER A 24 2.58 -6.16 -2.10
CA SER A 24 3.58 -5.50 -1.23
C SER A 24 4.95 -5.31 -1.87
N LYS A 25 5.32 -6.19 -2.82
CA LYS A 25 6.60 -6.10 -3.54
C LYS A 25 6.56 -5.13 -4.71
N LEU A 26 5.41 -5.00 -5.39
CA LEU A 26 5.27 -4.07 -6.51
C LEU A 26 4.99 -2.65 -6.01
N ARG A 27 4.21 -2.48 -4.94
CA ARG A 27 3.80 -1.16 -4.42
C ARG A 27 3.34 -0.25 -5.57
N TYR A 28 3.90 0.96 -5.65
CA TYR A 28 3.69 1.96 -6.70
C TYR A 28 3.96 1.47 -8.13
N GLN A 29 4.74 0.39 -8.32
CA GLN A 29 5.00 -0.21 -9.64
C GLN A 29 3.87 -1.13 -10.11
N ALA A 30 2.85 -1.37 -9.28
CA ALA A 30 1.72 -2.21 -9.67
C ALA A 30 0.91 -1.52 -10.78
N THR A 31 0.77 -2.21 -11.91
CA THR A 31 -0.08 -1.73 -13.01
C THR A 31 -1.57 -1.87 -12.65
N PRO A 32 -2.47 -1.05 -13.21
CA PRO A 32 -3.92 -1.15 -12.97
C PRO A 32 -4.46 -2.54 -13.33
N ALA A 33 -3.89 -3.20 -14.35
CA ALA A 33 -4.24 -4.57 -14.70
C ALA A 33 -3.87 -5.58 -13.60
N GLN A 34 -2.70 -5.43 -12.96
CA GLN A 34 -2.27 -6.26 -11.84
C GLN A 34 -3.14 -6.01 -10.59
N LEU A 35 -3.46 -4.76 -10.30
CA LEU A 35 -4.38 -4.37 -9.21
C LEU A 35 -5.75 -5.02 -9.38
N LYS A 36 -6.34 -4.92 -10.58
CA LYS A 36 -7.64 -5.53 -10.92
C LYS A 36 -7.61 -7.06 -10.82
N THR A 37 -6.51 -7.67 -11.25
CA THR A 37 -6.35 -9.13 -11.21
C THR A 37 -6.19 -9.63 -9.77
N ALA A 38 -5.38 -8.94 -8.97
CA ALA A 38 -5.19 -9.22 -7.55
C ALA A 38 -6.50 -9.06 -6.76
N TYR A 39 -7.25 -7.97 -7.03
CA TYR A 39 -8.56 -7.71 -6.45
C TYR A 39 -9.55 -8.84 -6.75
N ARG A 40 -9.74 -9.19 -8.03
CA ARG A 40 -10.66 -10.28 -8.44
C ARG A 40 -10.34 -11.60 -7.74
N ARG A 41 -9.06 -11.96 -7.66
CA ARG A 41 -8.61 -13.19 -6.98
C ARG A 41 -8.92 -13.18 -5.48
N LYS A 42 -8.76 -12.03 -4.82
CA LYS A 42 -9.02 -11.87 -3.39
C LYS A 42 -10.52 -11.84 -3.08
N VAL A 43 -11.31 -11.10 -3.87
CA VAL A 43 -12.78 -11.10 -3.80
C VAL A 43 -13.31 -12.53 -3.91
N LEU A 44 -12.90 -13.31 -4.91
CA LEU A 44 -13.35 -14.69 -5.09
C LEU A 44 -12.97 -15.63 -3.93
N LYS A 45 -11.99 -15.27 -3.10
CA LYS A 45 -11.54 -16.05 -1.95
C LYS A 45 -12.25 -15.66 -0.65
N TYR A 46 -12.50 -14.37 -0.45
CA TYR A 46 -13.03 -13.81 0.80
C TYR A 46 -14.47 -13.28 0.67
N HIS A 47 -15.16 -13.54 -0.45
CA HIS A 47 -16.54 -13.10 -0.63
C HIS A 47 -17.44 -13.75 0.43
N PRO A 48 -18.32 -12.97 1.10
CA PRO A 48 -19.18 -13.47 2.18
C PRO A 48 -20.11 -14.62 1.72
N ASP A 49 -20.50 -14.64 0.44
CA ASP A 49 -21.31 -15.71 -0.16
C ASP A 49 -20.67 -17.11 -0.09
N LYS A 50 -19.33 -17.19 -0.07
CA LYS A 50 -18.61 -18.48 -0.04
C LYS A 50 -18.48 -19.11 1.35
N GLY A 51 -18.80 -18.37 2.42
CA GLY A 51 -18.52 -18.77 3.81
C GLY A 51 -19.60 -19.62 4.50
N GLN A 52 -20.73 -19.89 3.85
CA GLN A 52 -21.87 -20.51 4.57
C GLN A 52 -21.77 -22.04 4.75
N ALA A 53 -20.76 -22.71 4.19
CA ALA A 53 -20.75 -24.17 4.16
C ALA A 53 -19.99 -24.86 5.32
N ALA A 54 -19.11 -24.17 6.06
CA ALA A 54 -18.28 -24.83 7.08
C ALA A 54 -17.65 -23.94 8.17
N ASP A 55 -17.85 -22.62 8.16
CA ASP A 55 -17.07 -21.69 8.98
C ASP A 55 -17.76 -21.37 10.32
N THR A 56 -17.01 -21.49 11.42
CA THR A 56 -17.43 -20.96 12.74
C THR A 56 -17.63 -19.44 12.67
N ASP A 57 -18.52 -18.89 13.51
CA ASP A 57 -18.88 -17.46 13.57
C ASP A 57 -17.66 -16.50 13.54
N ASP A 58 -16.57 -16.83 14.26
CA ASP A 58 -15.33 -16.03 14.30
C ASP A 58 -14.59 -15.98 12.94
N THR A 59 -14.74 -17.01 12.10
CA THR A 59 -14.12 -17.07 10.77
C THR A 59 -14.91 -16.24 9.76
N SER A 60 -16.24 -16.20 9.85
CA SER A 60 -17.09 -15.35 9.00
C SER A 60 -16.80 -13.86 9.24
N LEU A 61 -16.76 -13.44 10.51
CA LEU A 61 -16.45 -12.06 10.91
C LEU A 61 -15.07 -11.61 10.41
N ARG A 62 -14.06 -12.50 10.47
CA ARG A 62 -12.72 -12.23 9.91
C ARG A 62 -12.74 -12.10 8.39
N ASN A 63 -13.47 -12.96 7.69
CA ASN A 63 -13.57 -12.90 6.23
C ASN A 63 -14.26 -11.62 5.75
N GLU A 64 -15.31 -11.18 6.44
CA GLU A 64 -15.98 -9.90 6.18
C GLU A 64 -15.05 -8.70 6.41
N ALA A 65 -14.30 -8.69 7.52
CA ALA A 65 -13.31 -7.65 7.79
C ALA A 65 -12.22 -7.59 6.71
N VAL A 66 -11.73 -8.75 6.26
CA VAL A 66 -10.75 -8.86 5.17
C VAL A 66 -11.34 -8.37 3.85
N PHE A 67 -12.59 -8.73 3.54
CA PHE A 67 -13.30 -8.28 2.35
C PHE A 67 -13.45 -6.75 2.32
N ALA A 68 -13.86 -6.14 3.43
CA ALA A 68 -13.95 -4.69 3.56
C ALA A 68 -12.60 -4.00 3.32
N CYS A 69 -11.49 -4.56 3.82
CA CYS A 69 -10.16 -4.04 3.56
C CYS A 69 -9.72 -4.23 2.09
N ILE A 70 -10.06 -5.37 1.44
CA ILE A 70 -9.80 -5.59 0.00
C ILE A 70 -10.50 -4.52 -0.86
N GLN A 71 -11.76 -4.22 -0.54
CA GLN A 71 -12.56 -3.24 -1.27
C GLN A 71 -11.95 -1.83 -1.15
N LYS A 72 -11.66 -1.39 0.09
CA LYS A 72 -11.01 -0.11 0.35
C LYS A 72 -9.66 0.02 -0.36
N ALA A 73 -8.84 -1.04 -0.32
CA ALA A 73 -7.55 -1.07 -1.01
C ALA A 73 -7.69 -0.86 -2.52
N TYR A 74 -8.69 -1.49 -3.15
CA TYR A 74 -8.94 -1.32 -4.59
C TYR A 74 -9.54 0.05 -4.93
N GLU A 75 -10.38 0.62 -4.06
CA GLU A 75 -10.91 1.98 -4.26
C GLU A 75 -9.84 3.07 -4.18
N GLN A 76 -8.82 2.84 -3.34
CA GLN A 76 -7.67 3.74 -3.22
C GLN A 76 -6.65 3.55 -4.34
N LEU A 77 -6.28 2.31 -4.66
CA LEU A 77 -5.18 2.04 -5.59
C LEU A 77 -5.62 1.73 -7.04
N GLY A 78 -6.79 1.10 -7.20
CA GLY A 78 -7.18 0.43 -8.45
C GLY A 78 -8.13 1.23 -9.37
N LEU A 79 -8.69 2.35 -8.91
CA LEU A 79 -9.68 3.12 -9.68
C LEU A 79 -9.06 4.10 -10.66
N SER A 80 -7.92 4.72 -10.34
CA SER A 80 -7.18 5.60 -11.25
C SER A 80 -5.72 5.73 -10.82
N GLU A 81 -4.84 6.04 -11.79
CA GLU A 81 -3.43 6.36 -11.48
C GLU A 81 -3.30 7.57 -10.56
N ASP A 82 -4.18 8.57 -10.67
CA ASP A 82 -4.12 9.77 -9.83
C ASP A 82 -4.36 9.46 -8.36
N ARG A 83 -5.26 8.51 -8.04
CA ARG A 83 -5.50 8.07 -6.66
C ARG A 83 -4.33 7.25 -6.12
N GLN A 84 -3.76 6.41 -6.97
CA GLN A 84 -2.53 5.67 -6.63
C GLN A 84 -1.40 6.65 -6.30
N ARG A 85 -1.18 7.68 -7.13
CA ARG A 85 -0.19 8.74 -6.88
C ARG A 85 -0.49 9.55 -5.62
N ALA A 86 -1.75 9.89 -5.38
CA ALA A 86 -2.16 10.61 -4.16
C ALA A 86 -1.89 9.78 -2.89
N PHE A 87 -2.08 8.46 -2.96
CA PHE A 87 -1.74 7.53 -1.88
C PHE A 87 -0.23 7.37 -1.71
N ASP A 88 0.51 7.24 -2.81
CA ASP A 88 1.97 7.10 -2.80
C ASP A 88 2.68 8.38 -2.33
N SER A 89 2.05 9.56 -2.45
CA SER A 89 2.57 10.84 -1.94
C SER A 89 2.61 10.90 -0.41
N VAL A 90 1.74 10.16 0.26
CA VAL A 90 1.72 10.07 1.74
C VAL A 90 2.37 8.80 2.27
N ASP A 91 3.18 8.10 1.44
CA ASP A 91 3.82 6.82 1.80
C ASP A 91 4.90 7.02 2.89
N PRO A 92 4.70 6.55 4.14
CA PRO A 92 5.67 6.70 5.22
C PRO A 92 6.94 5.85 5.03
N GLN A 93 6.95 4.95 4.04
CA GLN A 93 8.09 4.13 3.67
C GLN A 93 8.96 4.75 2.57
N PHE A 94 8.66 5.98 2.14
CA PHE A 94 9.53 6.70 1.22
C PHE A 94 10.88 6.98 1.86
N ASP A 95 11.94 6.79 1.07
CA ASP A 95 13.32 7.01 1.49
C ASP A 95 13.73 8.45 1.17
N ASP A 96 13.56 9.32 2.16
CA ASP A 96 13.94 10.75 2.14
C ASP A 96 15.46 10.98 2.36
N LEU A 97 16.27 9.92 2.42
CA LEU A 97 17.70 10.07 2.67
C LEU A 97 18.38 10.75 1.47
N VAL A 98 18.83 11.98 1.69
CA VAL A 98 19.71 12.74 0.80
C VAL A 98 21.14 12.67 1.35
N PRO A 99 22.17 12.49 0.50
CA PRO A 99 23.55 12.53 0.96
C PRO A 99 23.91 13.90 1.57
N ASP A 100 24.54 13.92 2.75
CA ASP A 100 24.95 15.15 3.45
C ASP A 100 26.06 15.93 2.73
N SER A 101 26.87 15.24 1.92
CA SER A 101 27.97 15.83 1.17
C SER A 101 28.07 15.17 -0.20
N VAL A 102 28.15 16.00 -1.24
CA VAL A 102 28.24 15.57 -2.63
C VAL A 102 29.44 16.26 -3.26
N GLU A 103 30.40 15.48 -3.74
CA GLU A 103 31.51 16.04 -4.51
C GLU A 103 31.05 16.41 -5.93
N ALA A 104 31.56 17.53 -6.45
CA ALA A 104 31.21 18.00 -7.80
C ALA A 104 31.52 16.97 -8.91
N SER A 105 32.56 16.16 -8.71
CA SER A 105 32.97 15.06 -9.59
C SER A 105 31.93 13.94 -9.70
N ASN A 106 31.16 13.70 -8.63
CA ASN A 106 30.17 12.61 -8.51
C ASN A 106 28.74 13.14 -8.33
N PHE A 107 28.49 14.40 -8.67
CA PHE A 107 27.21 15.08 -8.48
C PHE A 107 26.04 14.31 -9.09
N PHE A 108 26.13 13.98 -10.38
CA PHE A 108 25.07 13.26 -11.09
C PHE A 108 24.90 11.82 -10.62
N ALA A 109 25.98 11.15 -10.21
CA ALA A 109 25.92 9.78 -9.70
C ALA A 109 25.27 9.71 -8.31
N SER A 110 25.53 10.71 -7.46
CA SER A 110 25.05 10.74 -6.07
C SER A 110 23.62 11.27 -5.97
N LEU A 111 23.32 12.35 -6.70
CA LEU A 111 22.02 13.02 -6.65
C LEU A 111 21.06 12.57 -7.74
N GLY A 112 21.53 11.94 -8.83
CA GLY A 112 20.65 11.39 -9.88
C GLY A 112 19.57 10.45 -9.32
N PRO A 113 19.93 9.45 -8.49
CA PRO A 113 18.96 8.58 -7.84
C PRO A 113 18.02 9.32 -6.87
N VAL A 114 18.45 10.44 -6.29
CA VAL A 114 17.65 11.29 -5.39
C VAL A 114 16.64 12.12 -6.19
N PHE A 115 17.07 12.72 -7.31
CA PHE A 115 16.17 13.43 -8.22
C PHE A 115 15.16 12.51 -8.85
N GLU A 116 15.57 11.32 -9.31
CA GLU A 116 14.64 10.33 -9.81
C GLU A 116 13.64 9.91 -8.76
N ARG A 117 14.03 9.83 -7.46
CA ARG A 117 13.15 9.57 -6.32
C ARG A 117 12.16 10.69 -6.04
N ASN A 118 12.63 11.93 -6.07
CA ASN A 118 11.81 13.11 -5.77
C ASN A 118 10.89 13.53 -6.92
N ALA A 119 11.28 13.32 -8.18
CA ALA A 119 10.44 13.59 -9.35
C ALA A 119 9.13 12.76 -9.35
N ARG A 120 9.04 11.75 -8.49
CA ARG A 120 7.89 10.86 -8.31
C ARG A 120 6.81 11.47 -7.42
N GLN A 121 7.21 12.35 -6.49
CA GLN A 121 6.30 12.93 -5.52
C GLN A 121 5.66 14.19 -6.11
N ALA A 122 4.33 14.19 -6.17
CA ALA A 122 3.57 15.39 -6.46
C ALA A 122 3.59 16.27 -5.20
N PHE A 123 4.46 17.28 -5.18
CA PHE A 123 4.31 18.40 -4.27
C PHE A 123 3.02 19.14 -4.62
N PHE A 124 2.03 19.09 -3.73
CA PHE A 124 0.86 19.97 -3.75
C PHE A 124 1.05 21.10 -2.75
#